data_AF-A0A7Z7AXV3-F1
#
_entry.id   AF-A0A7Z7AXV3-F1
#
_cell.length_a   1.000
_cell.length_b   1.000
_cell.length_c   1.000
_cell.angle_alpha   90.00
_cell.angle_beta   90.00
_cell.angle_gamma   90.00
#
_symmetry.space_group_name_H-M   'P 1'
#
loop_
_entity.id
_entity.type
_entity.pdbx_description
1 polymer ?
#
loop_
_entity_poly.entity_id
_entity_poly.type
_entity_poly.pdbx_seq_one_letter_code
_entity_poly.pdbx_strand_id
1 'polypeptide(L)'
;MPWVNKKKCVSCKKCVKKCPVDAIEMVKGKALIEEDKCINCGKCIKICPVKAILKDKDIIDFTIDSNVKAAKASISNYKGKKAKKRAIKSQMRQLKRQQKIFQGTMKKLKRIKL
;
A
#
# COMPACT_ATOMS: atom_id res chain seq x y z
N MET A 1 -8.91 3.63 -2.25
CA MET A 1 -9.34 3.41 -0.87
C MET A 1 -8.37 4.08 0.10
N PRO A 2 -8.84 4.66 1.23
CA PRO A 2 -7.97 5.05 2.33
C PRO A 2 -7.67 3.83 3.23
N TRP A 3 -6.44 3.72 3.72
CA TRP A 3 -5.98 2.65 4.61
C TRP A 3 -5.40 3.21 5.90
N VAL A 4 -5.66 2.54 7.04
CA VAL A 4 -5.24 2.98 8.37
C VAL A 4 -3.98 2.23 8.84
N ASN A 5 -2.90 2.97 9.04
CA ASN A 5 -1.72 2.51 9.76
C ASN A 5 -2.02 2.39 11.25
N LYS A 6 -2.31 1.17 11.72
CA LYS A 6 -2.64 0.88 13.12
C LYS A 6 -1.52 1.26 14.11
N LYS A 7 -0.25 1.23 13.70
CA LYS A 7 0.87 1.63 14.57
C LYS A 7 0.88 3.15 14.81
N LYS A 8 0.52 3.95 13.81
CA LYS A 8 0.47 5.43 13.93
C LYS A 8 -0.84 5.96 14.49
N CYS A 9 -1.94 5.22 14.38
CA CYS A 9 -3.25 5.69 14.84
C CYS A 9 -3.27 5.89 16.37
N VAL A 10 -3.58 7.11 16.82
CA VAL A 10 -3.63 7.51 18.23
C VAL A 10 -5.05 7.68 18.78
N SER A 11 -6.06 7.12 18.09
CA SER A 11 -7.45 7.09 18.58
C SER A 11 -8.11 8.44 18.88
N CYS A 12 -7.63 9.53 18.26
CA CYS A 12 -8.18 10.87 18.48
C CYS A 12 -9.59 11.10 17.88
N LYS A 13 -10.15 10.12 17.16
CA LYS A 13 -11.50 10.13 16.55
C LYS A 13 -11.82 11.27 15.57
N LYS A 14 -10.85 12.11 15.17
CA LYS A 14 -11.06 13.20 14.19
C LYS A 14 -11.55 12.69 12.83
N CYS A 15 -11.06 11.54 12.37
CA CYS A 15 -11.48 10.93 11.11
C CYS A 15 -12.96 10.49 11.15
N VAL A 16 -13.39 9.89 12.27
CA VAL A 16 -14.78 9.49 12.51
C VAL A 16 -15.70 10.71 12.39
N LYS A 17 -15.42 11.78 13.15
CA LYS A 17 -16.22 13.02 13.16
C LYS A 17 -16.30 13.76 11.83
N LYS A 18 -15.42 13.47 10.87
CA LYS A 18 -15.35 14.17 9.57
C LYS A 18 -15.75 13.28 8.40
N CYS A 19 -16.07 12.02 8.63
CA CYS A 19 -16.57 11.14 7.60
C CYS A 19 -18.02 11.55 7.25
N PRO A 20 -18.32 11.95 6.01
CA PRO A 20 -19.67 12.44 5.65
C PRO A 20 -20.70 11.32 5.49
N VAL A 21 -20.26 10.06 5.53
CA VAL A 21 -21.07 8.86 5.28
C VAL A 21 -20.89 7.82 6.41
N ASP A 22 -20.35 8.25 7.55
CA ASP A 22 -20.14 7.41 8.74
C ASP A 22 -19.43 6.07 8.50
N ALA A 23 -18.56 6.02 7.49
CA ALA A 23 -17.83 4.81 7.10
C ALA A 23 -16.62 4.48 8.00
N ILE A 24 -16.49 5.08 9.18
CA ILE A 24 -15.30 4.90 10.04
C ILE A 24 -15.71 4.64 11.47
N GLU A 25 -15.27 3.50 11.99
CA GLU A 25 -15.50 3.09 13.38
C GLU A 25 -14.20 2.97 14.17
N MET A 26 -14.32 2.84 15.49
CA MET A 26 -13.18 2.58 16.38
C MET A 26 -13.24 1.15 16.88
N VAL A 27 -12.34 0.29 16.38
CA VAL A 27 -12.26 -1.13 16.75
C VAL A 27 -10.94 -1.38 17.47
N LYS A 28 -11.00 -1.92 18.70
CA LYS A 28 -9.82 -2.20 19.55
C LYS A 28 -8.89 -0.98 19.66
N GLY A 29 -9.47 0.20 19.82
CA GLY A 29 -8.72 1.45 19.92
C GLY A 29 -7.97 1.82 18.63
N LYS A 30 -8.46 1.43 17.45
CA LYS A 30 -7.92 1.88 16.15
C LYS A 30 -9.06 2.20 15.20
N ALA A 31 -8.84 3.19 14.33
CA ALA A 31 -9.81 3.48 13.28
C ALA A 31 -9.87 2.30 12.28
N LEU A 32 -11.07 1.88 11.95
CA LEU A 32 -11.39 0.92 10.89
C LEU A 32 -12.29 1.63 9.89
N ILE A 33 -11.98 1.50 8.59
CA ILE A 33 -12.79 2.09 7.52
C ILE A 33 -13.59 0.94 6.91
N GLU A 34 -14.91 1.10 6.87
CA GLU A 34 -15.81 0.16 6.21
C GLU A 34 -15.76 0.42 4.71
N GLU A 35 -15.26 -0.57 3.96
CA GLU A 35 -15.02 -0.42 2.51
C GLU A 35 -16.33 -0.18 1.74
N ASP A 36 -17.41 -0.88 2.09
CA ASP A 36 -18.70 -0.81 1.40
C ASP A 36 -19.41 0.54 1.58
N LYS A 37 -19.13 1.27 2.68
CA LYS A 37 -19.69 2.61 2.91
C LYS A 37 -18.76 3.73 2.40
N CYS A 38 -17.49 3.44 2.17
CA CYS A 38 -16.50 4.48 1.89
C CYS A 38 -16.62 5.05 0.48
N ILE A 39 -17.06 6.31 0.37
CA ILE A 39 -17.14 7.02 -0.92
C ILE A 39 -15.81 7.62 -1.41
N ASN A 40 -14.67 7.21 -0.85
CA ASN A 40 -13.33 7.70 -1.24
C ASN A 40 -13.11 9.23 -1.23
N CYS A 41 -13.86 10.00 -0.42
CA CYS A 41 -13.76 11.47 -0.40
C CYS A 41 -12.44 12.04 0.16
N GLY A 42 -11.64 11.23 0.86
CA GLY A 42 -10.32 11.62 1.36
C GLY A 42 -10.28 12.61 2.54
N LYS A 43 -11.43 13.01 3.11
CA LYS A 43 -11.48 13.92 4.28
C LYS A 43 -10.72 13.36 5.49
N CYS A 44 -10.84 12.06 5.74
CA CYS A 44 -10.16 11.36 6.83
C CYS A 44 -8.62 11.42 6.71
N ILE A 45 -8.08 11.40 5.49
CA ILE A 45 -6.65 11.52 5.20
C ILE A 45 -6.17 12.93 5.61
N LYS A 46 -6.86 13.97 5.13
CA LYS A 46 -6.48 15.37 5.37
C LYS A 46 -6.52 15.75 6.85
N ILE A 47 -7.51 15.25 7.61
CA ILE A 47 -7.71 15.65 9.00
C ILE A 47 -6.87 14.85 10.00
N CYS A 48 -6.22 13.75 9.59
CA CYS A 48 -5.48 12.90 10.51
C CYS A 48 -4.18 13.59 10.96
N PRO A 49 -4.06 14.02 12.24
CA PRO A 49 -2.93 14.85 12.69
C PRO A 49 -1.60 14.08 12.66
N VAL A 50 -1.67 12.75 12.80
CA VAL A 50 -0.52 11.85 12.84
C VAL A 50 -0.27 11.13 11.50
N LYS A 51 -0.98 11.55 10.43
CA LYS A 51 -0.88 10.97 9.08
C LYS A 51 -0.96 9.43 9.10
N ALA A 52 -1.87 8.90 9.92
CA ALA A 52 -2.09 7.46 10.06
C ALA A 52 -3.01 6.90 8.97
N ILE A 53 -3.70 7.75 8.19
CA ILE A 53 -4.57 7.32 7.10
C ILE A 53 -3.90 7.71 5.79
N LEU A 54 -3.70 6.75 4.90
CA LEU A 54 -2.98 6.90 3.63
C LEU A 54 -3.91 6.54 2.47
N LYS A 55 -3.75 7.16 1.30
CA LYS A 55 -4.37 6.67 0.06
C LYS A 55 -3.49 5.59 -0.57
N ASP A 56 -4.09 4.73 -1.39
CA ASP A 56 -3.37 3.65 -2.10
C ASP A 56 -2.09 4.14 -2.79
N LYS A 57 -2.15 5.30 -3.44
CA LYS A 57 -0.98 5.90 -4.12
C LYS A 57 0.19 6.12 -3.16
N ASP A 58 -0.06 6.66 -1.96
CA ASP A 58 1.03 6.95 -1.01
C ASP A 58 1.69 5.65 -0.51
N ILE A 59 0.90 4.58 -0.37
CA ILE A 59 1.40 3.25 0.01
C ILE A 59 2.22 2.65 -1.13
N ILE A 60 1.71 2.74 -2.37
CA ILE A 60 2.39 2.24 -3.57
C ILE A 60 3.76 2.94 -3.71
N ASP A 61 3.80 4.27 -3.66
CA ASP A 61 5.02 5.05 -3.82
C ASP A 61 6.04 4.69 -2.73
N PHE A 62 5.61 4.65 -1.46
CA PHE A 62 6.46 4.23 -0.34
C PHE A 62 7.02 2.80 -0.50
N THR A 63 6.19 1.89 -1.00
CA THR A 63 6.57 0.49 -1.21
C THR A 63 7.58 0.35 -2.34
N ILE A 64 7.40 1.08 -3.45
CA ILE A 64 8.35 1.11 -4.56
C ILE A 64 9.70 1.62 -4.07
N ASP A 65 9.73 2.73 -3.35
CA ASP A 65 10.96 3.32 -2.81
C ASP A 65 11.69 2.35 -1.87
N SER A 66 10.93 1.70 -0.98
CA SER A 66 11.45 0.70 -0.06
C SER A 66 12.06 -0.50 -0.80
N ASN A 67 11.38 -0.99 -1.84
CA ASN A 67 11.87 -2.10 -2.67
C ASN A 67 13.15 -1.71 -3.44
N VAL A 68 13.19 -0.49 -4.00
CA VAL A 68 14.39 0.01 -4.70
C VAL A 68 15.56 0.16 -3.73
N LYS A 69 15.32 0.65 -2.51
CA LYS A 69 16.34 0.77 -1.46
C LYS A 69 16.89 -0.60 -1.06
N ALA A 70 16.01 -1.58 -0.83
CA ALA A 70 16.41 -2.95 -0.53
C ALA A 70 17.22 -3.57 -1.67
N ALA A 71 16.76 -3.40 -2.93
CA ALA A 71 17.49 -3.88 -4.10
C ALA A 71 18.90 -3.26 -4.17
N LYS A 72 19.01 -1.93 -4.00
CA LYS A 72 20.31 -1.22 -3.96
C LYS A 72 21.25 -1.81 -2.90
N ALA A 73 20.75 -2.06 -1.70
CA ALA A 73 21.52 -2.68 -0.61
C ALA A 73 21.93 -4.13 -0.91
N SER A 74 21.11 -4.91 -1.62
CA SER A 74 21.53 -6.25 -2.06
C SER A 74 22.60 -6.19 -3.16
N ILE A 75 22.51 -5.21 -4.06
CA ILE A 75 23.41 -5.06 -5.20
C ILE A 75 24.79 -4.54 -4.77
N SER A 76 24.89 -3.80 -3.66
CA SER A 76 26.18 -3.33 -3.15
C SER A 76 27.14 -4.48 -2.81
N ASN A 77 26.64 -5.68 -2.52
CA ASN A 77 27.44 -6.87 -2.19
C ASN A 77 28.19 -7.46 -3.40
N TYR A 78 27.79 -7.14 -4.65
CA TYR A 78 28.42 -7.69 -5.85
C TYR A 78 29.62 -6.85 -6.31
N LYS A 79 30.74 -7.53 -6.63
CA LYS A 79 31.96 -6.89 -7.15
C LYS A 79 31.81 -6.53 -8.64
N GLY A 80 32.06 -5.26 -8.97
CA GLY A 80 32.12 -4.77 -10.36
C GLY A 80 30.75 -4.47 -11.01
N LYS A 81 30.75 -3.51 -11.96
CA LYS A 81 29.53 -3.01 -12.62
C LYS A 81 28.76 -4.12 -13.38
N LYS A 82 29.49 -5.06 -13.99
CA LYS A 82 28.90 -6.17 -14.77
C LYS A 82 28.09 -7.14 -13.90
N ALA A 83 28.61 -7.52 -12.72
CA ALA A 83 27.91 -8.39 -11.79
C ALA A 83 26.65 -7.71 -11.22
N LYS A 84 26.76 -6.43 -10.83
CA LYS A 84 25.63 -5.61 -10.37
C LYS A 84 24.51 -5.54 -11.40
N LYS A 85 24.84 -5.29 -12.67
CA LYS A 85 23.87 -5.25 -13.79
C LYS A 85 23.18 -6.61 -14.01
N ARG A 86 23.92 -7.71 -13.87
CA ARG A 86 23.35 -9.07 -13.96
C ARG A 86 22.38 -9.35 -12.81
N ALA A 87 22.74 -8.98 -11.59
CA ALA A 87 21.87 -9.13 -10.42
C ALA A 87 20.54 -8.37 -10.58
N ILE A 88 20.59 -7.08 -10.98
CA ILE A 88 19.39 -6.29 -11.28
C ILE A 88 18.55 -6.95 -12.38
N LYS A 89 19.18 -7.37 -13.48
CA LYS A 89 18.48 -8.01 -14.60
C LYS A 89 17.77 -9.30 -14.16
N SER A 90 18.38 -10.07 -13.26
CA SER A 90 17.75 -11.25 -12.67
C SER A 90 16.53 -10.89 -11.83
N GLN A 91 16.65 -9.92 -10.91
CA GLN A 91 15.54 -9.42 -10.10
C GLN A 91 14.38 -8.91 -10.98
N MET A 92 14.69 -8.12 -12.03
CA MET A 92 13.68 -7.65 -12.97
C MET A 92 12.96 -8.78 -13.70
N ARG A 93 13.65 -9.86 -14.08
CA ARG A 93 13.02 -11.03 -14.71
C ARG A 93 12.03 -11.70 -13.76
N GLN A 94 12.41 -11.86 -12.49
CA GLN A 94 11.53 -12.43 -11.46
C GLN A 94 10.28 -11.56 -11.23
N LEU A 95 10.45 -10.25 -11.09
CA LEU A 95 9.33 -9.31 -10.94
C LEU A 95 8.37 -9.34 -12.14
N LYS A 96 8.90 -9.36 -13.37
CA LYS A 96 8.07 -9.49 -14.59
C LYS A 96 7.26 -10.78 -14.61
N ARG A 97 7.86 -11.90 -14.18
CA ARG A 97 7.14 -13.19 -14.06
C ARG A 97 6.01 -13.08 -13.04
N GLN A 98 6.28 -12.52 -11.86
CA GLN A 98 5.26 -12.30 -10.82
C GLN A 98 4.13 -11.38 -11.32
N GLN A 99 4.46 -10.29 -12.02
CA GLN A 99 3.48 -9.40 -12.62
C GLN A 99 2.56 -10.13 -13.60
N LYS A 100 3.11 -10.97 -14.48
CA LYS A 100 2.32 -11.76 -15.44
C LYS A 100 1.38 -12.73 -14.72
N ILE A 101 1.86 -13.42 -13.68
CA ILE A 101 1.05 -14.32 -12.85
C ILE A 101 -0.10 -13.53 -12.21
N PHE A 102 0.21 -12.42 -11.52
CA PHE A 102 -0.77 -11.59 -10.84
C PHE A 102 -1.86 -11.06 -11.78
N GLN A 103 -1.46 -10.53 -12.94
CA GLN A 103 -2.40 -10.07 -13.97
C GLN A 103 -3.31 -11.21 -14.48
N GLY A 104 -2.74 -12.39 -14.71
CA GLY A 104 -3.49 -13.58 -15.10
C GLY A 104 -4.50 -14.00 -14.04
N THR A 105 -4.10 -14.02 -12.77
CA THR A 105 -4.97 -14.33 -11.63
C THR A 105 -6.11 -13.33 -11.52
N MET A 106 -5.83 -12.03 -11.56
CA MET A 106 -6.87 -10.99 -11.52
C MET A 106 -7.88 -11.12 -12.66
N LYS A 107 -7.43 -11.50 -13.87
CA LYS A 107 -8.32 -11.74 -15.01
C LYS A 107 -9.27 -12.93 -14.76
N LYS A 108 -8.81 -13.98 -14.08
CA LYS A 108 -9.65 -15.13 -13.71
C LYS A 108 -10.64 -14.77 -12.61
N LEU A 109 -10.20 -14.05 -11.58
CA LEU A 109 -11.07 -13.62 -10.48
C LEU A 109 -12.25 -12.77 -10.95
N LYS A 110 -12.02 -11.85 -11.91
CA LYS A 110 -13.08 -11.03 -12.51
C LYS A 110 -14.19 -11.82 -13.23
N ARG A 111 -13.99 -13.12 -13.49
CA ARG A 111 -14.98 -13.98 -14.17
C ARG A 111 -15.79 -14.82 -13.18
N ILE A 112 -15.44 -14.81 -11.90
CA ILE A 112 -16.24 -15.47 -10.87
C ILE A 112 -17.53 -14.68 -10.71
N LYS A 113 -18.67 -15.33 -10.92
CA LYS A 113 -19.98 -14.77 -10.58
C LYS A 113 -20.23 -15.07 -9.09
N LEU A 114 -20.52 -14.03 -8.32
CA LEU A 114 -20.92 -14.09 -6.91
C LEU A 114 -22.41 -13.75 -6.82
#